data_AF-A0A157SHA2-F1
#
_entry.id   AF-A0A157SHA2-F1
#
_cell.length_a   1.000
_cell.length_b   1.000
_cell.length_c   1.000
_cell.angle_alpha   90.00
_cell.angle_beta   90.00
_cell.angle_gamma   90.00
#
_symmetry.space_group_name_H-M   'P 1'
#
loop_
_entity.id
_entity.type
_entity.pdbx_description
1 polymer ?
#
loop_
_entity_poly.entity_id
_entity_poly.type
_entity_poly.pdbx_seq_one_letter_code
_entity_poly.pdbx_strand_id
1 'polypeptide(L)'
;MQRDSAEIDVTMAKLWDAMQKLKGAITFAEKLDTQVSSRVDALKATDPDRARALEQEVLFYVRQNYQDMQTQMAVNVNGYLSMTVLKKTAREMVNGCNRVATTGMSALATAQTVARATGNQIQVMEMLQGVSTTIGDLVTETSRQLGQHVQRTGEFAADPLIGVQRIQEMMDNTFKAMDAMDTFRSQAIETMGKNNALMKAQIERSEQYLDRSRQQAASEAVRQAPALPDGPVQV
;
A
#
# COMPACT_ATOMS: atom_id res chain seq x y z
N MET A 1 8.14 -0.08 -10.47
CA MET A 1 7.63 -0.74 -9.24
C MET A 1 8.67 -1.44 -8.38
N GLN A 2 9.41 -2.46 -8.83
CA GLN A 2 10.48 -3.05 -7.97
C GLN A 2 11.57 -2.04 -7.63
N ARG A 3 11.95 -1.20 -8.60
CA ARG A 3 12.92 -0.11 -8.42
C ARG A 3 12.39 0.96 -7.43
N ASP A 4 11.14 1.36 -7.58
CA ASP A 4 10.49 2.34 -6.71
C ASP A 4 10.33 1.81 -5.28
N SER A 5 10.07 0.50 -5.10
CA SER A 5 10.01 -0.11 -3.77
C SER A 5 11.37 -0.13 -3.07
N ALA A 6 12.47 -0.32 -3.80
CA ALA A 6 13.81 -0.29 -3.22
C ALA A 6 14.18 1.14 -2.80
N GLU A 7 13.79 2.14 -3.59
CA GLU A 7 14.03 3.55 -3.27
C GLU A 7 13.22 4.01 -2.05
N ILE A 8 11.98 3.54 -1.89
CA ILE A 8 11.19 3.74 -0.66
C ILE A 8 11.93 3.17 0.55
N ASP A 9 12.46 1.94 0.45
CA ASP A 9 13.16 1.30 1.56
C ASP A 9 14.45 2.03 1.96
N VAL A 10 15.22 2.49 0.97
CA VAL A 10 16.40 3.33 1.21
C VAL A 10 16.02 4.63 1.91
N THR A 11 14.95 5.28 1.48
CA THR A 11 14.47 6.54 2.07
C THR A 11 13.98 6.32 3.50
N MET A 12 13.21 5.25 3.75
CA MET A 12 12.76 4.88 5.10
C MET A 12 13.94 4.61 6.04
N ALA A 13 14.99 3.93 5.57
CA ALA A 13 16.19 3.69 6.36
C ALA A 13 16.91 5.00 6.74
N LYS A 14 17.02 5.95 5.81
CA LYS A 14 17.60 7.28 6.06
C LYS A 14 16.78 8.08 7.08
N LEU A 15 15.45 8.09 6.93
CA LEU A 15 14.55 8.76 7.88
C LEU A 15 14.67 8.15 9.27
N TRP A 16 14.76 6.81 9.35
CA TRP A 16 14.95 6.11 10.61
C TRP A 16 16.24 6.49 11.32
N ASP A 17 17.38 6.47 10.61
CA ASP A 17 18.68 6.87 11.15
C ASP A 17 18.66 8.33 11.63
N ALA A 18 18.06 9.24 10.84
CA ALA A 18 17.89 10.64 11.23
C ALA A 18 17.06 10.79 12.52
N MET A 19 15.95 10.06 12.64
CA MET A 19 15.13 10.05 13.87
C MET A 19 15.93 9.56 15.08
N GLN A 20 16.74 8.50 14.95
CA GLN A 20 17.55 8.01 16.07
C GLN A 20 18.55 9.06 16.57
N LYS A 21 19.23 9.74 15.64
CA LYS A 21 20.16 10.83 15.97
C LYS A 21 19.44 12.01 16.61
N LEU A 22 18.32 12.45 16.03
CA LEU A 22 17.50 13.53 16.58
C LEU A 22 16.97 13.22 17.97
N LYS A 23 16.58 11.97 18.25
CA LYS A 23 16.09 11.58 19.57
C LYS A 23 17.10 11.87 20.67
N GLY A 24 18.38 11.55 20.42
CA GLY A 24 19.48 11.88 21.33
C GLY A 24 19.64 13.39 21.52
N ALA A 25 19.65 14.14 20.42
CA ALA A 25 19.79 15.60 20.43
C ALA A 25 18.63 16.30 21.17
N ILE A 26 17.39 15.87 20.91
CA ILE A 26 16.17 16.37 21.58
C ILE A 26 16.24 16.11 23.09
N THR A 27 16.63 14.90 23.51
CA THR A 27 16.75 14.57 24.94
C THR A 27 17.79 15.45 25.64
N PHE A 28 18.90 15.75 24.95
CA PHE A 28 19.91 16.66 25.46
C PHE A 28 19.39 18.10 25.54
N ALA A 29 18.78 18.61 24.47
CA ALA A 29 18.25 19.97 24.39
C ALA A 29 17.13 20.22 25.41
N GLU A 30 16.26 19.24 25.66
CA GLU A 30 15.23 19.30 26.71
C GLU A 30 15.82 19.48 28.11
N LYS A 31 16.87 18.70 28.43
CA LYS A 31 17.57 18.82 29.71
C LYS A 31 18.29 20.16 29.83
N LEU A 32 18.90 20.62 28.74
CA LEU A 32 19.57 21.92 28.70
C LEU A 32 18.58 23.07 28.92
N ASP A 33 17.44 23.06 28.23
CA ASP A 33 16.36 24.02 28.41
C ASP A 33 15.89 24.06 29.87
N THR A 34 15.60 22.89 30.44
CA THR A 34 15.13 22.78 31.83
C THR A 34 16.15 23.36 32.82
N GLN A 35 17.44 23.04 32.66
CA GLN A 35 18.50 23.54 33.55
C GLN A 35 18.72 25.05 33.41
N VAL A 36 18.77 25.55 32.18
CA VAL A 36 18.97 26.99 31.93
C VAL A 36 17.76 27.78 32.43
N SER A 37 16.53 27.31 32.18
CA SER A 37 15.31 27.94 32.68
C SER A 37 15.30 28.00 34.21
N SER A 38 15.61 26.88 34.87
CA SER A 38 15.70 26.85 36.34
C SER A 38 16.75 27.82 36.89
N ARG A 39 17.90 27.95 36.19
CA ARG A 39 18.95 28.89 36.59
C ARG A 39 18.55 30.34 36.40
N VAL A 40 17.88 30.67 35.29
CA VAL A 40 17.28 31.98 35.04
C VAL A 40 16.31 32.33 36.17
N ASP A 41 15.40 31.43 36.52
CA ASP A 41 14.40 31.67 37.56
C ASP A 41 15.02 31.88 38.94
N ALA A 42 16.05 31.10 39.30
CA ALA A 42 16.78 31.30 40.55
C ALA A 42 17.50 32.67 40.62
N LEU A 43 18.02 33.16 39.49
CA LEU A 43 18.73 34.44 39.43
C LEU A 43 17.79 35.64 39.47
N LYS A 44 16.52 35.52 39.07
CA LYS A 44 15.55 36.65 39.07
C LYS A 44 15.42 37.34 40.43
N ALA A 45 15.56 36.59 41.53
CA ALA A 45 15.45 37.14 42.89
C ALA A 45 16.75 37.78 43.41
N THR A 46 17.91 37.37 42.91
CA THR A 46 19.22 37.78 43.45
C THR A 46 20.02 38.69 42.53
N ASP A 47 19.88 38.52 41.22
CA ASP A 47 20.62 39.23 40.17
C ASP A 47 19.76 39.33 38.88
N PRO A 48 18.80 40.28 38.84
CA PRO A 48 17.82 40.38 37.76
C PRO A 48 18.44 40.71 36.39
N ASP A 49 19.49 41.53 36.35
CA ASP A 49 20.15 41.88 35.09
C ASP A 49 20.87 40.68 34.48
N ARG A 50 21.54 39.87 35.30
CA ARG A 50 22.16 38.62 34.83
C ARG A 50 21.11 37.58 34.42
N ALA A 51 19.99 37.50 35.13
CA ALA A 51 18.87 36.63 34.75
C ALA A 51 18.35 37.00 33.36
N ARG A 52 18.13 38.29 33.10
CA ARG A 52 17.67 38.81 31.80
C ARG A 52 18.67 38.53 30.68
N ALA A 53 19.96 38.72 30.91
CA ALA A 53 21.00 38.40 29.93
C ALA A 53 21.02 36.90 29.60
N LEU A 54 20.96 36.02 30.61
CA LEU A 54 20.93 34.57 30.40
C LEU A 54 19.65 34.11 29.68
N GLU A 55 18.52 34.75 29.96
CA GLU A 55 17.24 34.49 29.30
C GLU A 55 17.29 34.84 27.80
N GLN A 56 17.77 36.05 27.46
CA GLN A 56 17.78 36.56 26.08
C GLN A 56 18.89 35.96 25.22
N GLU A 57 20.09 35.78 25.79
CA GLU A 57 21.28 35.36 25.02
C GLU A 57 21.50 33.84 25.03
N VAL A 58 20.84 33.10 25.92
CA VAL A 58 21.03 31.64 26.03
C VAL A 58 19.71 30.88 25.98
N LEU A 59 18.79 31.14 26.91
CA LEU A 59 17.55 30.36 27.00
C LEU A 59 16.72 30.45 25.71
N PHE A 60 16.65 31.64 25.10
CA PHE A 60 16.00 31.84 23.80
C PHE A 60 16.52 30.89 22.73
N TYR A 61 17.84 30.86 22.50
CA TYR A 61 18.45 30.02 21.46
C TYR A 61 18.42 28.53 21.80
N VAL A 62 18.47 28.16 23.08
CA VAL A 62 18.27 26.77 23.53
C VAL A 62 16.87 26.31 23.16
N ARG A 63 15.84 27.11 23.44
CA ARG A 63 14.44 26.80 23.09
C ARG A 63 14.21 26.78 21.60
N GLN A 64 14.78 27.72 20.87
CA GLN A 64 14.69 27.75 19.41
C GLN A 64 15.27 26.47 18.81
N ASN A 65 16.50 26.09 19.18
CA ASN A 65 17.11 24.85 18.70
C ASN A 65 16.30 23.62 19.11
N TYR A 66 15.77 23.59 20.34
CA TYR A 66 14.94 22.47 20.79
C TYR A 66 13.67 22.33 19.94
N GLN A 67 12.98 23.44 19.66
CA GLN A 67 11.81 23.48 18.80
C GLN A 67 12.13 23.05 17.36
N ASP A 68 13.23 23.53 16.78
CA ASP A 68 13.65 23.15 15.43
C ASP A 68 13.92 21.64 15.33
N MET A 69 14.57 21.05 16.35
CA MET A 69 14.80 19.60 16.42
C MET A 69 13.49 18.81 16.54
N GLN A 70 12.54 19.28 17.36
CA GLN A 70 11.21 18.66 17.49
C GLN A 70 10.43 18.71 16.18
N THR A 71 10.47 19.85 15.48
CA THR A 71 9.87 20.01 14.15
C THR A 71 10.48 19.03 13.15
N GLN A 72 11.81 18.94 13.11
CA GLN A 72 12.50 18.00 12.22
C GLN A 72 12.17 16.53 12.54
N MET A 73 12.05 16.17 13.82
CA MET A 73 11.60 14.85 14.25
C MET A 73 10.18 14.56 13.74
N ALA A 74 9.24 15.50 13.92
CA ALA A 74 7.86 15.32 13.48
C ALA A 74 7.76 15.13 11.95
N VAL A 75 8.51 15.91 11.18
CA VAL A 75 8.62 15.75 9.72
C VAL A 75 9.16 14.37 9.35
N ASN A 76 10.23 13.91 10.01
CA ASN A 76 10.82 12.60 9.72
C ASN A 76 9.87 11.43 10.06
N VAL A 77 9.16 11.53 11.20
CA VAL A 77 8.15 10.55 11.59
C VAL A 77 7.03 10.50 10.55
N ASN A 78 6.52 11.67 10.13
CA ASN A 78 5.47 11.72 9.12
C ASN A 78 5.93 11.12 7.78
N GLY A 79 7.12 11.48 7.32
CA GLY A 79 7.70 10.92 6.10
C GLY A 79 7.80 9.40 6.17
N TYR A 80 8.25 8.84 7.30
CA TYR A 80 8.39 7.39 7.48
C TYR A 80 7.03 6.67 7.43
N LEU A 81 6.02 7.21 8.12
CA LEU A 81 4.68 6.63 8.13
C LEU A 81 4.01 6.71 6.75
N SER A 82 4.12 7.85 6.08
CA SER A 82 3.62 8.06 4.72
C SER A 82 4.24 7.06 3.74
N MET A 83 5.56 6.83 3.82
CA MET A 83 6.25 5.83 3.00
C MET A 83 5.75 4.40 3.28
N THR A 84 5.42 4.07 4.52
CA THR A 84 4.86 2.77 4.90
C THR A 84 3.51 2.52 4.23
N VAL A 85 2.63 3.53 4.25
CA VAL A 85 1.34 3.52 3.57
C VAL A 85 1.52 3.34 2.07
N LEU A 86 2.41 4.13 1.46
CA LEU A 86 2.69 4.06 0.01
C LEU A 86 3.22 2.69 -0.42
N LYS A 87 4.13 2.09 0.36
CA LYS A 87 4.67 0.75 0.11
C LYS A 87 3.56 -0.31 0.12
N LYS A 88 2.64 -0.24 1.08
CA LYS A 88 1.48 -1.14 1.19
C LYS A 88 0.54 -0.98 -0.01
N THR A 89 0.21 0.26 -0.40
CA THR A 89 -0.61 0.56 -1.59
C THR A 89 0.01 0.00 -2.87
N ALA A 90 1.30 0.26 -3.10
CA ALA A 90 2.00 -0.23 -4.29
C ALA A 90 1.98 -1.77 -4.38
N ARG A 91 2.12 -2.46 -3.25
CA ARG A 91 2.01 -3.93 -3.21
C ARG A 91 0.61 -4.41 -3.60
N GLU A 92 -0.44 -3.81 -3.04
CA GLU A 92 -1.81 -4.21 -3.38
C GLU A 92 -2.15 -3.95 -4.85
N MET A 93 -1.58 -2.91 -5.44
CA MET A 93 -1.70 -2.64 -6.86
C MET A 93 -1.09 -3.73 -7.72
N VAL A 94 0.15 -4.14 -7.42
CA VAL A 94 0.81 -5.26 -8.13
C VAL A 94 -0.04 -6.53 -8.01
N ASN A 95 -0.54 -6.83 -6.82
CA ASN A 95 -1.42 -7.97 -6.59
C ASN A 95 -2.72 -7.87 -7.40
N GLY A 96 -3.32 -6.68 -7.50
CA GLY A 96 -4.48 -6.40 -8.34
C GLY A 96 -4.20 -6.65 -9.82
N CYS A 97 -3.12 -6.07 -10.34
CA CYS A 97 -2.70 -6.23 -11.74
C CYS A 97 -2.43 -7.71 -12.07
N ASN A 98 -1.70 -8.42 -11.20
CA ASN A 98 -1.43 -9.84 -11.38
C ASN A 98 -2.70 -10.71 -11.38
N ARG A 99 -3.69 -10.38 -10.54
CA ARG A 99 -4.99 -11.07 -10.55
C ARG A 99 -5.74 -10.85 -11.86
N VAL A 100 -5.78 -9.61 -12.36
CA VAL A 100 -6.41 -9.31 -13.66
C VAL A 100 -5.68 -10.03 -14.79
N ALA A 101 -4.35 -9.98 -14.80
CA ALA A 101 -3.53 -10.63 -15.83
C ALA A 101 -3.67 -12.16 -15.85
N THR A 102 -3.85 -12.81 -14.71
CA THR A 102 -4.00 -14.27 -14.64
C THR A 102 -5.43 -14.71 -14.87
N THR A 103 -6.35 -14.30 -13.99
CA THR A 103 -7.74 -14.77 -14.00
C THR A 103 -8.53 -14.15 -15.16
N GLY A 104 -8.32 -12.85 -15.42
CA GLY A 104 -8.98 -12.14 -16.52
C GLY A 104 -8.58 -12.70 -17.89
N MET A 105 -7.29 -12.98 -18.11
CA MET A 105 -6.83 -13.58 -19.36
C MET A 105 -7.34 -15.01 -19.56
N SER A 106 -7.41 -15.84 -18.50
CA SER A 106 -8.01 -17.18 -18.60
C SER A 106 -9.50 -17.14 -18.94
N ALA A 107 -10.25 -16.20 -18.33
CA ALA A 107 -11.65 -15.98 -18.67
C ALA A 107 -11.81 -15.50 -20.12
N LEU A 108 -10.98 -14.55 -20.57
CA LEU A 108 -10.96 -14.06 -21.95
C LEU A 108 -10.60 -15.15 -22.95
N ALA A 109 -9.64 -16.03 -22.66
CA ALA A 109 -9.29 -17.16 -23.53
C ALA A 109 -10.45 -18.15 -23.71
N THR A 110 -11.21 -18.40 -22.63
CA THR A 110 -12.43 -19.21 -22.67
C THR A 110 -13.50 -18.53 -23.50
N ALA A 111 -13.76 -17.23 -23.26
CA ALA A 111 -14.71 -16.43 -24.01
C ALA A 111 -14.33 -16.31 -25.50
N GLN A 112 -13.04 -16.19 -25.81
CA GLN A 112 -12.53 -16.17 -27.19
C GLN A 112 -12.85 -17.49 -27.89
N THR A 113 -12.63 -18.64 -27.23
CA THR A 113 -12.93 -19.95 -27.80
C THR A 113 -14.42 -20.10 -28.11
N VAL A 114 -15.30 -19.67 -27.18
CA VAL A 114 -16.74 -19.64 -27.41
C VAL A 114 -17.09 -18.68 -28.56
N ALA A 115 -16.55 -17.47 -28.57
CA ALA A 115 -16.78 -16.49 -29.62
C ALA A 115 -16.28 -16.96 -31.00
N ARG A 116 -15.20 -17.75 -31.07
CA ARG A 116 -14.77 -18.40 -32.32
C ARG A 116 -15.81 -19.41 -32.80
N ALA A 117 -16.36 -20.21 -31.88
CA ALA A 117 -17.38 -21.20 -32.20
C ALA A 117 -18.73 -20.57 -32.59
N THR A 118 -19.03 -19.36 -32.10
CA THR A 118 -20.30 -18.65 -32.37
C THR A 118 -20.19 -17.51 -33.39
N GLY A 119 -19.00 -17.22 -33.94
CA GLY A 119 -18.79 -16.22 -35.00
C GLY A 119 -18.52 -14.77 -34.58
N ASN A 120 -18.28 -14.47 -33.28
CA ASN A 120 -18.13 -13.11 -32.73
C ASN A 120 -16.68 -12.73 -32.30
N GLN A 121 -15.66 -13.16 -33.07
CA GLN A 121 -14.25 -13.09 -32.65
C GLN A 121 -13.68 -11.67 -32.43
N ILE A 122 -14.15 -10.68 -33.19
CA ILE A 122 -13.56 -9.32 -33.19
C ILE A 122 -13.74 -8.63 -31.82
N GLN A 123 -14.94 -8.72 -31.22
CA GLN A 123 -15.23 -8.08 -29.94
C GLN A 123 -14.36 -8.60 -28.78
N VAL A 124 -13.97 -9.89 -28.79
CA VAL A 124 -13.14 -10.44 -27.72
C VAL A 124 -11.67 -10.00 -27.84
N MET A 125 -11.17 -9.82 -29.06
CA MET A 125 -9.82 -9.29 -29.29
C MET A 125 -9.71 -7.81 -28.84
N GLU A 126 -10.74 -7.00 -29.11
CA GLU A 126 -10.83 -5.62 -28.62
C GLU A 126 -10.86 -5.55 -27.09
N MET A 127 -11.60 -6.45 -26.43
CA MET A 127 -11.63 -6.53 -24.96
C MET A 127 -10.24 -6.84 -24.36
N LEU A 128 -9.47 -7.73 -24.97
CA LEU A 128 -8.14 -8.11 -24.48
C LEU A 128 -7.15 -6.94 -24.60
N GLN A 129 -7.18 -6.22 -25.72
CA GLN A 129 -6.38 -5.01 -25.92
C GLN A 129 -6.77 -3.93 -24.89
N GLY A 130 -8.06 -3.72 -24.67
CA GLY A 130 -8.59 -2.74 -23.71
C GLY A 130 -8.16 -3.03 -22.26
N VAL A 131 -8.18 -4.30 -21.82
CA VAL A 131 -7.73 -4.68 -20.47
C VAL A 131 -6.24 -4.39 -20.27
N SER A 132 -5.40 -4.74 -21.26
CA SER A 132 -3.96 -4.48 -21.21
C SER A 132 -3.64 -2.98 -21.11
N THR A 133 -4.29 -2.15 -21.94
CA THR A 133 -4.17 -0.68 -21.91
C THR A 133 -4.59 -0.12 -20.56
N THR A 134 -5.74 -0.56 -20.02
CA THR A 134 -6.25 -0.10 -18.72
C THR A 134 -5.28 -0.40 -17.57
N ILE A 135 -4.62 -1.56 -17.59
CA ILE A 135 -3.58 -1.90 -16.59
C ILE A 135 -2.38 -0.95 -16.70
N GLY A 136 -1.92 -0.68 -17.93
CA GLY A 136 -0.82 0.25 -18.19
C GLY A 136 -1.12 1.67 -17.69
N ASP A 137 -2.34 2.15 -17.94
CA ASP A 137 -2.81 3.46 -17.50
C ASP A 137 -2.90 3.55 -15.97
N LEU A 138 -3.43 2.51 -15.31
CA LEU A 138 -3.49 2.43 -13.84
C LEU A 138 -2.10 2.47 -13.19
N VAL A 139 -1.15 1.71 -13.74
CA VAL A 139 0.24 1.69 -13.23
C VAL A 139 0.90 3.06 -13.40
N THR A 140 0.70 3.69 -14.56
CA THR A 140 1.28 5.00 -14.88
C THR A 140 0.71 6.10 -13.98
N GLU A 141 -0.60 6.18 -13.87
CA GLU A 141 -1.31 7.20 -13.08
C GLU A 141 -0.96 7.09 -11.60
N THR A 142 -0.85 5.87 -11.08
CA THR A 142 -0.48 5.68 -9.67
C THR A 142 0.98 6.01 -9.42
N SER A 143 1.88 5.68 -10.35
CA SER A 143 3.29 6.06 -10.25
C SER A 143 3.45 7.59 -10.24
N ARG A 144 2.62 8.31 -11.02
CA ARG A 144 2.54 9.78 -11.02
C ARG A 144 2.03 10.31 -9.68
N GLN A 145 0.94 9.76 -9.14
CA GLN A 145 0.41 10.15 -7.84
C GLN A 145 1.42 9.89 -6.70
N LEU A 146 2.12 8.75 -6.74
CA LEU A 146 3.20 8.42 -5.82
C LEU A 146 4.30 9.48 -5.86
N GLY A 147 4.78 9.83 -7.05
CA GLY A 147 5.78 10.89 -7.23
C GLY A 147 5.33 12.24 -6.67
N GLN A 148 4.07 12.62 -6.93
CA GLN A 148 3.49 13.87 -6.40
C GLN A 148 3.38 13.87 -4.88
N HIS A 149 3.00 12.75 -4.27
CA HIS A 149 2.95 12.61 -2.81
C HIS A 149 4.35 12.68 -2.18
N VAL A 150 5.35 12.01 -2.77
CA VAL A 150 6.75 12.06 -2.29
C VAL A 150 7.30 13.48 -2.41
N GLN A 151 7.09 14.14 -3.55
CA GLN A 151 7.52 15.51 -3.77
C GLN A 151 6.87 16.47 -2.76
N ARG A 152 5.55 16.41 -2.58
CA ARG A 152 4.83 17.28 -1.64
C ARG A 152 5.23 17.04 -0.18
N THR A 153 5.54 15.78 0.18
CA THR A 153 6.09 15.44 1.51
C THR A 153 7.51 15.98 1.68
N GLY A 154 8.35 15.90 0.64
CA GLY A 154 9.70 16.46 0.63
C GLY A 154 9.72 17.99 0.66
N GLU A 155 8.82 18.65 -0.07
CA GLU A 155 8.65 20.10 -0.05
C GLU A 155 8.18 20.59 1.32
N PHE A 156 7.25 19.88 1.96
CA PHE A 156 6.85 20.16 3.35
C PHE A 156 8.02 19.97 4.33
N ALA A 157 8.92 19.02 4.08
CA ALA A 157 10.12 18.83 4.89
C ALA A 157 11.18 19.94 4.72
N ALA A 158 11.10 20.74 3.65
CA ALA A 158 12.13 21.70 3.26
C ALA A 158 11.87 23.14 3.71
N ASP A 159 10.67 23.47 4.22
CA ASP A 159 10.33 24.79 4.74
C ASP A 159 10.07 24.72 6.26
N PRO A 160 11.05 25.05 7.12
CA PRO A 160 10.92 24.93 8.57
C PRO A 160 9.97 25.96 9.19
N LEU A 161 9.41 26.91 8.43
CA LEU A 161 8.49 27.94 8.94
C LEU A 161 7.06 27.42 9.15
N ILE A 162 6.92 26.13 9.43
CA ILE A 162 5.63 25.47 9.66
C ILE A 162 5.23 25.72 11.12
N GLY A 163 4.13 26.42 11.33
CA GLY A 163 3.53 26.54 12.66
C GLY A 163 3.13 25.17 13.22
N VAL A 164 3.35 24.96 14.52
CA VAL A 164 3.05 23.70 15.25
C VAL A 164 1.67 23.11 14.92
N GLN A 165 0.67 23.96 14.70
CA GLN A 165 -0.70 23.56 14.30
C GLN A 165 -0.74 22.82 12.96
N ARG A 166 0.01 23.27 11.95
CA ARG A 166 0.08 22.59 10.65
C ARG A 166 0.79 21.24 10.75
N ILE A 167 1.79 21.12 11.63
CA ILE A 167 2.44 19.82 11.90
C ILE A 167 1.45 18.85 12.53
N GLN A 168 0.64 19.32 13.48
CA GLN A 168 -0.42 18.52 14.11
C GLN A 168 -1.45 18.07 13.07
N GLU A 169 -1.99 18.99 12.28
CA GLU A 169 -2.95 18.67 11.21
C GLU A 169 -2.39 17.64 10.20
N MET A 170 -1.13 17.80 9.82
CA MET A 170 -0.44 16.86 8.94
C MET A 170 -0.38 15.45 9.59
N MET A 171 0.06 15.35 10.84
CA MET A 171 0.14 14.08 11.55
C MET A 171 -1.23 13.41 11.67
N ASP A 172 -2.26 14.19 12.04
CA ASP A 172 -3.64 13.71 12.15
C ASP A 172 -4.16 13.18 10.81
N ASN A 173 -3.84 13.84 9.70
CA ASN A 173 -4.23 13.38 8.37
C ASN A 173 -3.54 12.06 8.00
N THR A 174 -2.26 11.90 8.33
CA THR A 174 -1.53 10.63 8.13
C THR A 174 -2.14 9.51 8.98
N PHE A 175 -2.48 9.76 10.24
CA PHE A 175 -3.13 8.76 11.10
C PHE A 175 -4.52 8.36 10.58
N LYS A 176 -5.36 9.33 10.19
CA LYS A 176 -6.67 9.05 9.57
C LYS A 176 -6.55 8.21 8.31
N ALA A 177 -5.54 8.46 7.48
CA ALA A 177 -5.29 7.67 6.27
C ALA A 177 -4.91 6.22 6.61
N MET A 178 -4.10 6.01 7.66
CA MET A 178 -3.74 4.67 8.15
C MET A 178 -4.97 3.91 8.66
N ASP A 179 -5.79 4.55 9.49
CA ASP A 179 -7.01 3.94 10.06
C ASP A 179 -8.02 3.57 8.97
N ALA A 180 -8.19 4.44 7.96
CA ALA A 180 -9.05 4.18 6.81
C ALA A 180 -8.56 2.96 6.01
N MET A 181 -7.25 2.81 5.81
CA MET A 181 -6.69 1.64 5.14
C MET A 181 -6.94 0.34 5.90
N ASP A 182 -6.80 0.36 7.22
CA ASP A 182 -6.98 -0.84 8.05
C ASP A 182 -8.46 -1.24 8.14
N THR A 183 -9.35 -0.26 8.21
CA THR A 183 -10.80 -0.47 8.09
C THR A 183 -11.17 -1.08 6.74
N PHE A 184 -10.66 -0.50 5.64
CA PHE A 184 -10.89 -1.00 4.28
C PHE A 184 -10.41 -2.46 4.14
N ARG A 185 -9.22 -2.79 4.63
CA ARG A 185 -8.72 -4.17 4.60
C ARG A 185 -9.62 -5.13 5.36
N SER A 186 -10.07 -4.75 6.54
CA SER A 186 -10.95 -5.60 7.37
C SER A 186 -12.27 -5.91 6.65
N GLN A 187 -12.90 -4.88 6.06
CA GLN A 187 -14.13 -5.04 5.27
C GLN A 187 -13.91 -5.88 4.00
N ALA A 188 -12.77 -5.68 3.33
CA ALA A 188 -12.40 -6.45 2.15
C ALA A 188 -12.22 -7.94 2.47
N ILE A 189 -11.62 -8.29 3.60
CA ILE A 189 -11.46 -9.68 4.05
C ILE A 189 -12.81 -10.36 4.25
N GLU A 190 -13.75 -9.69 4.92
CA GLU A 190 -15.10 -10.23 5.12
C GLU A 190 -15.81 -10.49 3.77
N THR A 191 -15.74 -9.52 2.87
CA THR A 191 -16.32 -9.62 1.53
C THR A 191 -15.68 -10.74 0.71
N MET A 192 -14.35 -10.87 0.76
CA MET A 192 -13.63 -11.99 0.12
C MET A 192 -14.07 -13.33 0.69
N GLY A 193 -14.29 -13.44 2.00
CA GLY A 193 -14.82 -14.65 2.64
C GLY A 193 -16.18 -15.05 2.08
N LYS A 194 -17.12 -14.10 1.97
CA LYS A 194 -18.45 -14.33 1.37
C LYS A 194 -18.35 -14.77 -0.10
N ASN A 195 -17.51 -14.09 -0.88
CA ASN A 195 -17.32 -14.41 -2.30
C ASN A 195 -16.70 -15.81 -2.49
N ASN A 196 -15.72 -16.19 -1.66
CA ASN A 196 -15.12 -17.52 -1.71
C ASN A 196 -16.13 -18.62 -1.39
N ALA A 197 -16.98 -18.41 -0.38
CA ALA A 197 -18.05 -19.37 -0.04
C ALA A 197 -19.04 -19.54 -1.20
N LEU A 198 -19.44 -18.43 -1.82
CA LEU A 198 -20.32 -18.45 -2.99
C LEU A 198 -19.67 -19.15 -4.19
N MET A 199 -18.41 -18.84 -4.50
CA MET A 199 -17.68 -19.48 -5.60
C MET A 199 -17.49 -20.98 -5.37
N LYS A 200 -17.18 -21.40 -4.14
CA LYS A 200 -17.11 -22.82 -3.78
C LYS A 200 -18.41 -23.55 -4.07
N ALA A 201 -19.55 -22.99 -3.65
CA ALA A 201 -20.87 -23.57 -3.93
C ALA A 201 -21.17 -23.66 -5.43
N GLN A 202 -20.78 -22.65 -6.23
CA GLN A 202 -20.95 -22.68 -7.68
C GLN A 202 -20.05 -23.71 -8.36
N ILE A 203 -18.82 -23.89 -7.89
CA ILE A 203 -17.88 -24.91 -8.40
C ILE A 203 -18.43 -26.31 -8.11
N GLU A 204 -18.83 -26.60 -6.87
CA GLU A 204 -19.41 -27.90 -6.48
C GLU A 204 -20.65 -28.24 -7.32
N ARG A 205 -21.53 -27.25 -7.55
CA ARG A 205 -22.68 -27.41 -8.43
C ARG A 205 -22.24 -27.70 -9.87
N SER A 206 -21.25 -26.98 -10.39
CA SER A 206 -20.75 -27.12 -11.77
C SER A 206 -20.09 -28.49 -12.00
N GLU A 207 -19.35 -29.00 -11.02
CA GLU A 207 -18.75 -30.35 -11.05
C GLU A 207 -19.81 -31.44 -11.26
N GLN A 208 -20.97 -31.33 -10.59
CA GLN A 208 -22.09 -32.28 -10.79
C GLN A 208 -22.67 -32.25 -12.21
N TYR A 209 -22.68 -31.10 -12.89
CA TYR A 209 -23.08 -31.03 -14.30
C TYR A 209 -21.98 -31.59 -15.21
N LEU A 210 -20.72 -31.30 -14.91
CA LEU A 210 -19.57 -31.78 -15.66
C LEU A 210 -19.49 -33.32 -15.64
N ASP A 211 -19.66 -33.92 -14.47
CA ASP A 211 -19.62 -35.38 -14.30
C ASP A 211 -20.73 -36.07 -15.07
N ARG A 212 -21.96 -35.52 -15.04
CA ARG A 212 -23.09 -36.04 -15.83
C ARG A 212 -22.81 -35.95 -17.33
N SER A 213 -22.32 -34.82 -17.81
CA SER A 213 -21.97 -34.64 -19.22
C SER A 213 -20.86 -35.60 -19.67
N ARG A 214 -19.83 -35.79 -18.84
CA ARG A 214 -18.75 -36.76 -19.11
C ARG A 214 -19.24 -38.20 -19.11
N GLN A 215 -20.12 -38.58 -18.18
CA GLN A 215 -20.73 -39.92 -18.15
C GLN A 215 -21.58 -40.18 -19.40
N GLN A 216 -22.37 -39.18 -19.84
CA GLN A 216 -23.14 -39.28 -21.08
C GLN A 216 -22.23 -39.45 -22.29
N ALA A 217 -21.20 -38.61 -22.45
CA ALA A 217 -20.24 -38.72 -23.55
C ALA A 217 -19.49 -40.06 -23.54
N ALA A 218 -19.10 -40.56 -22.36
CA ALA A 218 -18.47 -41.88 -22.23
C ALA A 218 -19.44 -43.02 -22.59
N SER A 219 -20.71 -42.93 -22.18
CA SER A 219 -21.73 -43.92 -22.53
C SER A 219 -22.06 -43.94 -24.03
N GLU A 220 -22.04 -42.78 -24.69
CA GLU A 220 -22.19 -42.66 -26.13
C GLU A 220 -20.98 -43.24 -26.87
N ALA A 221 -19.76 -42.97 -26.38
CA ALA A 221 -18.54 -43.56 -26.94
C ALA A 221 -18.51 -45.09 -26.80
N VAL A 222 -18.98 -45.65 -25.67
CA VAL A 222 -19.12 -47.11 -25.48
C VAL A 222 -20.20 -47.70 -26.40
N ARG A 223 -21.31 -46.99 -26.62
CA ARG A 223 -22.36 -47.42 -27.58
C ARG A 223 -21.90 -47.39 -29.03
N GLN A 224 -20.99 -46.50 -29.38
CA GLN A 224 -20.41 -46.38 -30.72
C GLN A 224 -19.19 -47.28 -30.93
N ALA A 225 -18.73 -48.00 -29.88
CA ALA A 225 -17.66 -48.97 -30.00
C ALA A 225 -18.18 -50.23 -30.75
N PRO A 226 -17.47 -50.72 -31.79
CA PRO A 226 -17.90 -51.88 -32.56
C PRO A 226 -17.91 -53.15 -31.70
N ALA A 227 -18.86 -54.06 -31.95
CA ALA A 227 -18.94 -55.34 -31.26
C ALA A 227 -17.64 -56.15 -31.45
N LEU A 228 -17.08 -56.65 -30.35
CA LEU A 228 -15.90 -57.53 -30.38
C LEU A 228 -16.23 -58.77 -31.26
N PRO A 229 -15.35 -59.15 -32.20
CA PRO A 229 -15.59 -60.28 -33.08
C PRO A 229 -15.65 -61.59 -32.26
N ASP A 230 -16.61 -62.46 -32.59
CA ASP A 230 -16.77 -63.79 -31.99
C ASP A 230 -15.43 -64.55 -31.99
N GLY A 231 -15.04 -65.03 -30.82
CA GLY A 231 -13.80 -65.80 -30.65
C GLY A 231 -13.82 -67.12 -31.44
N PRO A 232 -12.66 -67.62 -31.89
CA PRO A 232 -12.60 -68.71 -32.85
C PRO A 232 -12.70 -70.06 -32.14
N VAL A 233 -13.89 -70.46 -31.66
CA VAL A 233 -14.16 -71.88 -31.37
C VAL A 233 -15.66 -72.16 -31.58
N GLN A 234 -16.00 -72.78 -32.71
CA GLN A 234 -17.20 -73.60 -32.84
C GLN A 234 -16.76 -75.06 -32.94
N VAL A 235 -17.40 -75.91 -32.12
CA VAL A 235 -17.16 -77.35 -31.95
C VAL A 235 -17.39 -78.12 -33.25
#